data_AF-A0A1I7JM25-F1
#
_entry.id   AF-A0A1I7JM25-F1
#
_cell.length_a   1.000
_cell.length_b   1.000
_cell.length_c   1.000
_cell.angle_alpha   90.00
_cell.angle_beta   90.00
_cell.angle_gamma   90.00
#
_symmetry.space_group_name_H-M   'P 1'
#
loop_
_entity.id
_entity.type
_entity.pdbx_description
1 polymer ?
#
loop_
_entity_poly.entity_id
_entity_poly.type
_entity_poly.pdbx_seq_one_letter_code
_entity_poly.pdbx_strand_id
1 'polypeptide(L)'
;MLPKKKRNISQLHKIFLLFLVIVLIMPLLTGCTNIIERKKNKYVQVQLTKDELKDDIFYIKNGTKFVQVYKAQTYNTTSTESGRNKKAVFLGLDFETIPTLYKGEIIALTTKSTTFKKVEVVRYETIGYTLGMFGIKKNDTTGTLDLSTEQNLAEGSNAYKTLKKKTYSSSLQLVSVNNQPVSESMINDTGIFNCLEDNGIYTLKYYSGTKLTSSQLKADMFALQEYEYYEICEAENTSNGYFSISLPEDAKSGYYYIEGAGMFKYIADKKGTNELDISMNEPYYSDEYSLEDAYSQKYSVEFDVRMANVTINLYYDALSINDIEAITGRAVSPDGTEYDLDIDYSKSLITVSLLEAMAGKWNIYIQPKDIAITKANIVSSANQQEITQETYNFSFDEAQENTQFIVKYKTSANTTDKVPEIYALLVLPDGTTQELKHNTKNKMLYSNVPYINGGSYVVKVYHYTDTEIDNVTTEIGDQCCDEDTIITVTE
;
A
#
# COMPACT_ATOMS: atom_id res chain seq x y z
N MET A 1 -40.48 -110.57 18.26
CA MET A 1 -39.18 -110.03 17.80
C MET A 1 -39.31 -108.52 17.62
N LEU A 2 -38.30 -107.79 18.10
CA LEU A 2 -38.02 -106.35 17.97
C LEU A 2 -38.88 -105.33 18.76
N PRO A 3 -38.26 -104.51 19.64
CA PRO A 3 -38.93 -103.44 20.36
C PRO A 3 -38.94 -102.13 19.57
N LYS A 4 -40.06 -101.39 19.63
CA LYS A 4 -40.21 -100.05 19.05
C LYS A 4 -39.42 -99.03 19.86
N LYS A 5 -38.39 -98.45 19.24
CA LYS A 5 -37.58 -97.35 19.77
C LYS A 5 -38.40 -96.05 19.76
N LYS A 6 -38.87 -95.60 20.93
CA LYS A 6 -39.43 -94.25 21.13
C LYS A 6 -38.32 -93.21 20.90
N ARG A 7 -38.39 -92.48 19.79
CA ARG A 7 -37.55 -91.30 19.53
C ARG A 7 -38.08 -90.13 20.39
N ASN A 8 -37.23 -89.58 21.25
CA ASN A 8 -37.53 -88.45 22.12
C ASN A 8 -37.68 -87.16 21.30
N ILE A 9 -38.93 -86.80 20.97
CA ILE A 9 -39.28 -85.59 20.20
C ILE A 9 -39.10 -84.30 21.02
N SER A 10 -38.96 -84.37 22.35
CA SER A 10 -38.88 -83.19 23.22
C SER A 10 -37.50 -82.51 23.28
N GLN A 11 -36.41 -83.21 22.95
CA GLN A 11 -35.07 -82.59 22.89
C GLN A 11 -34.80 -81.91 21.54
N LEU A 12 -35.38 -82.40 20.45
CA LEU A 12 -35.25 -81.77 19.13
C LEU A 12 -35.98 -80.42 19.09
N HIS A 13 -37.12 -80.29 19.78
CA HIS A 13 -37.85 -79.03 19.88
C HIS A 13 -37.15 -77.99 20.77
N LYS A 14 -36.46 -78.41 21.84
CA LYS A 14 -35.71 -77.47 22.69
C LYS A 14 -34.44 -76.93 22.00
N ILE A 15 -33.76 -77.76 21.20
CA ILE A 15 -32.59 -77.34 20.42
C ILE A 15 -33.02 -76.46 19.24
N PHE A 16 -34.15 -76.77 18.59
CA PHE A 16 -34.68 -75.96 17.50
C PHE A 16 -35.25 -74.61 17.98
N LEU A 17 -35.88 -74.55 19.16
CA LEU A 17 -36.33 -73.28 19.75
C LEU A 17 -35.15 -72.41 20.23
N LEU A 18 -34.07 -73.02 20.73
CA LEU A 18 -32.85 -72.28 21.13
C LEU A 18 -32.11 -71.71 19.91
N PHE A 19 -32.10 -72.44 18.78
CA PHE A 19 -31.53 -71.95 17.52
C PHE A 19 -32.40 -70.86 16.88
N LEU A 20 -33.73 -70.95 17.01
CA LEU A 20 -34.65 -69.91 16.50
C LEU A 20 -34.54 -68.61 17.30
N VAL A 21 -34.30 -68.66 18.62
CA VAL A 21 -34.11 -67.47 19.46
C VAL A 21 -32.74 -66.83 19.24
N ILE A 22 -31.69 -67.60 18.92
CA ILE A 22 -30.35 -67.04 18.61
C ILE A 22 -30.32 -66.41 17.21
N VAL A 23 -31.11 -66.91 16.25
CA VAL A 23 -31.21 -66.34 14.89
C VAL A 23 -32.12 -65.10 14.84
N LEU A 24 -33.10 -64.97 15.74
CA LEU A 24 -34.00 -63.81 15.78
C LEU A 24 -33.43 -62.57 16.49
N ILE A 25 -32.31 -62.70 17.22
CA ILE A 25 -31.65 -61.57 17.93
C ILE A 25 -30.54 -60.93 17.06
N MET A 26 -30.19 -61.53 15.91
CA MET A 26 -29.11 -61.03 15.05
C MET A 26 -29.39 -59.75 14.19
N PRO A 27 -30.60 -59.17 14.06
CA PRO A 27 -30.73 -57.89 13.36
C PRO A 27 -30.63 -56.64 14.26
N LEU A 28 -30.36 -56.76 15.58
CA LEU A 28 -30.23 -55.60 16.46
C LEU A 28 -28.80 -55.00 16.54
N LEU A 29 -27.87 -55.49 15.72
CA LEU A 29 -26.49 -54.96 15.62
C LEU A 29 -26.12 -54.51 14.21
N THR A 30 -27.09 -54.19 13.34
CA THR A 30 -26.84 -53.18 12.31
C THR A 30 -26.92 -51.81 12.99
N GLY A 31 -25.91 -51.51 13.80
CA GLY A 31 -25.60 -50.14 14.10
C GLY A 31 -25.44 -49.46 12.75
N CYS A 32 -26.36 -48.56 12.42
CA CYS A 32 -26.10 -47.55 11.42
C CYS A 32 -24.73 -46.98 11.77
N THR A 33 -23.71 -47.35 11.00
CA THR A 33 -22.65 -46.41 10.74
C THR A 33 -23.34 -45.28 10.01
N ASN A 34 -23.95 -44.37 10.79
CA ASN A 34 -23.81 -42.97 10.48
C ASN A 34 -22.30 -42.82 10.41
N ILE A 35 -21.76 -42.97 9.19
CA ILE A 35 -20.53 -42.33 8.81
C ILE A 35 -20.87 -40.89 9.15
N ILE A 36 -20.45 -40.48 10.35
CA ILE A 36 -20.25 -39.09 10.62
C ILE A 36 -19.21 -38.77 9.55
N GLU A 37 -19.66 -38.27 8.40
CA GLU A 37 -18.86 -37.38 7.60
C GLU A 37 -18.45 -36.33 8.62
N ARG A 38 -17.26 -36.52 9.21
CA ARG A 38 -16.57 -35.43 9.89
C ARG A 38 -16.57 -34.38 8.81
N LYS A 39 -17.39 -33.34 8.96
CA LYS A 39 -17.38 -32.18 8.08
C LYS A 39 -15.91 -31.88 7.87
N LYS A 40 -15.41 -32.16 6.66
CA LYS A 40 -13.99 -32.03 6.35
C LYS A 40 -13.64 -30.62 6.78
N ASN A 41 -12.70 -30.45 7.71
CA ASN A 41 -12.35 -29.12 8.17
C ASN A 41 -11.93 -28.34 6.93
N LYS A 42 -12.73 -27.34 6.55
CA LYS A 42 -12.53 -26.57 5.32
C LYS A 42 -11.32 -25.64 5.42
N TYR A 43 -10.77 -25.48 6.63
CA TYR A 43 -9.62 -24.66 6.95
C TYR A 43 -8.37 -25.53 7.14
N VAL A 44 -8.05 -26.34 6.13
CA VAL A 44 -6.83 -27.15 6.12
C VAL A 44 -6.23 -27.05 4.72
N GLN A 45 -4.91 -26.87 4.66
CA GLN A 45 -4.17 -26.89 3.41
C GLN A 45 -4.37 -28.21 2.67
N VAL A 46 -4.78 -28.11 1.40
CA VAL A 46 -4.91 -29.28 0.54
C VAL A 46 -3.56 -29.50 -0.15
N GLN A 47 -2.92 -30.63 0.17
CA GLN A 47 -1.67 -31.02 -0.46
C GLN A 47 -1.94 -31.83 -1.74
N LEU A 48 -1.43 -31.32 -2.86
CA LEU A 48 -1.55 -31.91 -4.18
C LEU A 48 -0.25 -32.57 -4.61
N THR A 49 -0.35 -33.54 -5.50
CA THR A 49 0.74 -34.09 -6.31
C THR A 49 0.86 -33.33 -7.62
N LYS A 50 1.95 -33.53 -8.35
CA LYS A 50 2.20 -32.86 -9.64
C LYS A 50 1.08 -33.11 -10.67
N ASP A 51 0.46 -34.30 -10.65
CA ASP A 51 -0.54 -34.70 -11.64
C ASP A 51 -1.93 -34.11 -11.31
N GLU A 52 -2.08 -33.48 -10.15
CA GLU A 52 -3.31 -32.81 -9.70
C GLU A 52 -3.26 -31.29 -9.88
N LEU A 53 -2.13 -30.76 -10.37
CA LEU A 53 -1.97 -29.32 -10.65
C LEU A 53 -2.85 -28.91 -11.82
N LYS A 54 -3.39 -27.70 -11.75
CA LYS A 54 -4.21 -27.11 -12.80
C LYS A 54 -3.50 -25.94 -13.43
N ASP A 55 -3.75 -25.75 -14.72
CA ASP A 55 -3.24 -24.62 -15.48
C ASP A 55 -3.70 -23.28 -14.88
N ASP A 56 -2.82 -22.29 -14.99
CA ASP A 56 -2.95 -20.90 -14.57
C ASP A 56 -3.24 -20.73 -13.07
N ILE A 57 -2.70 -21.64 -12.25
CA ILE A 57 -2.76 -21.59 -10.79
C ILE A 57 -1.33 -21.62 -10.20
N PHE A 58 -1.12 -20.78 -9.18
CA PHE A 58 0.11 -20.73 -8.40
C PHE A 58 0.05 -21.66 -7.18
N TYR A 59 1.16 -22.36 -6.94
CA TYR A 59 1.30 -23.29 -5.84
C TYR A 59 2.64 -23.09 -5.13
N ILE A 60 2.65 -23.23 -3.81
CA ILE A 60 3.89 -23.34 -3.03
C ILE A 60 4.32 -24.80 -3.02
N LYS A 61 5.56 -25.06 -3.46
CA LYS A 61 6.11 -26.42 -3.49
C LYS A 61 6.74 -26.77 -2.15
N ASN A 62 6.21 -27.78 -1.49
CA ASN A 62 6.73 -28.35 -0.26
C ASN A 62 7.22 -29.79 -0.52
N GLY A 63 8.52 -29.94 -0.80
CA GLY A 63 9.10 -31.23 -1.17
C GLY A 63 8.51 -31.76 -2.48
N THR A 64 7.72 -32.84 -2.41
CA THR A 64 7.01 -33.47 -3.53
C THR A 64 5.53 -33.07 -3.61
N LYS A 65 5.07 -32.22 -2.69
CA LYS A 65 3.68 -31.77 -2.59
C LYS A 65 3.56 -30.29 -2.94
N PHE A 66 2.35 -29.90 -3.31
CA PHE A 66 2.01 -28.55 -3.74
C PHE A 66 0.78 -28.06 -2.97
N VAL A 67 0.81 -26.82 -2.50
CA VAL A 67 -0.32 -26.20 -1.83
C VAL A 67 -0.67 -24.92 -2.58
N GLN A 68 -1.93 -24.77 -3.00
CA GLN A 68 -2.37 -23.59 -3.74
C GLN A 68 -2.25 -22.34 -2.87
N VAL A 69 -1.87 -21.21 -3.47
CA VAL A 69 -1.92 -19.90 -2.79
C VAL A 69 -3.34 -19.58 -2.34
N TYR A 70 -3.47 -18.90 -1.19
CA TYR A 70 -4.77 -18.64 -0.56
C TYR A 70 -5.44 -17.40 -1.17
N LYS A 71 -6.57 -17.58 -1.85
CA LYS A 71 -7.31 -16.45 -2.42
C LYS A 71 -8.09 -15.69 -1.33
N ALA A 72 -7.41 -14.74 -0.71
CA ALA A 72 -8.00 -13.87 0.31
C ALA A 72 -8.93 -12.81 -0.31
N GLN A 73 -9.93 -12.40 0.47
CA GLN A 73 -10.77 -11.24 0.15
C GLN A 73 -10.05 -9.96 0.58
N THR A 74 -9.99 -8.99 -0.33
CA THR A 74 -9.39 -7.67 -0.11
C THR A 74 -10.48 -6.61 0.08
N TYR A 75 -10.15 -5.57 0.84
CA TYR A 75 -11.02 -4.43 1.11
C TYR A 75 -10.23 -3.14 0.84
N ASN A 76 -10.80 -2.24 0.04
CA ASN A 76 -10.17 -0.95 -0.24
C ASN A 76 -10.25 -0.06 1.01
N THR A 77 -9.12 0.54 1.35
CA THR A 77 -8.94 1.50 2.44
C THR A 77 -8.15 2.69 1.91
N THR A 78 -8.08 3.77 2.69
CA THR A 78 -7.29 4.96 2.34
C THR A 78 -6.45 5.32 3.55
N SER A 79 -5.14 5.49 3.35
CA SER A 79 -4.22 5.97 4.38
C SER A 79 -4.52 7.43 4.69
N THR A 80 -4.67 7.77 5.97
CA THR A 80 -4.81 9.16 6.43
C THR A 80 -3.50 9.91 6.42
N GLU A 81 -2.36 9.22 6.39
CA GLU A 81 -1.04 9.84 6.36
C GLU A 81 -0.64 10.24 4.94
N SER A 82 -0.77 9.32 3.98
CA SER A 82 -0.36 9.55 2.58
C SER A 82 -1.51 9.83 1.63
N GLY A 83 -2.76 9.70 2.07
CA GLY A 83 -3.93 9.79 1.18
C GLY A 83 -4.07 8.61 0.20
N ARG A 84 -3.14 7.64 0.19
CA ARG A 84 -3.13 6.54 -0.78
C ARG A 84 -4.20 5.51 -0.50
N ASN A 85 -4.80 5.00 -1.57
CA ASN A 85 -5.62 3.81 -1.49
C ASN A 85 -4.73 2.58 -1.25
N LYS A 86 -5.08 1.80 -0.23
CA LYS A 86 -4.43 0.54 0.13
C LYS A 86 -5.49 -0.55 0.17
N LYS A 87 -5.09 -1.81 0.07
CA LYS A 87 -5.97 -2.95 0.38
C LYS A 87 -5.65 -3.52 1.74
N ALA A 88 -6.70 -3.87 2.46
CA ALA A 88 -6.64 -4.63 3.69
C ALA A 88 -7.21 -6.05 3.47
N VAL A 89 -6.65 -7.02 4.17
CA VAL A 89 -7.11 -8.40 4.18
C VAL A 89 -7.43 -8.80 5.62
N PHE A 90 -8.59 -9.43 5.84
CA PHE A 90 -9.03 -9.90 7.15
C PHE A 90 -9.20 -11.41 7.12
N LEU A 91 -8.43 -12.09 7.97
CA LEU A 91 -8.34 -13.55 8.01
C LEU A 91 -8.90 -14.06 9.33
N GLY A 92 -9.88 -14.96 9.26
CA GLY A 92 -10.40 -15.66 10.43
C GLY A 92 -9.76 -17.04 10.53
N LEU A 93 -10.61 -18.07 10.58
CA LEU A 93 -10.15 -19.47 10.62
C LEU A 93 -9.36 -19.91 9.38
N ASP A 94 -9.50 -19.17 8.28
CA ASP A 94 -8.79 -19.34 7.02
C ASP A 94 -7.32 -18.91 7.06
N PHE A 95 -6.88 -18.19 8.10
CA PHE A 95 -5.48 -17.82 8.31
C PHE A 95 -4.54 -19.04 8.19
N GLU A 96 -4.92 -20.18 8.79
CA GLU A 96 -4.15 -21.44 8.77
C GLU A 96 -4.05 -22.09 7.38
N THR A 97 -4.84 -21.62 6.40
CA THR A 97 -4.81 -22.15 5.04
C THR A 97 -3.75 -21.50 4.16
N ILE A 98 -3.14 -20.41 4.61
CA ILE A 98 -2.09 -19.70 3.87
C ILE A 98 -0.84 -20.59 3.84
N PRO A 99 -0.35 -20.99 2.65
CA PRO A 99 0.86 -21.80 2.55
C PRO A 99 2.11 -20.99 2.90
N THR A 100 3.12 -21.67 3.47
CA THR A 100 4.42 -21.07 3.78
C THR A 100 5.46 -21.46 2.74
N LEU A 101 6.16 -20.46 2.19
CA LEU A 101 7.35 -20.56 1.36
C LEU A 101 8.58 -20.19 2.19
N TYR A 102 9.63 -21.01 2.17
CA TYR A 102 10.92 -20.68 2.81
C TYR A 102 11.96 -20.23 1.78
N LYS A 103 13.02 -19.56 2.23
CA LYS A 103 14.11 -19.12 1.36
C LYS A 103 14.71 -20.29 0.59
N GLY A 104 14.77 -20.15 -0.74
CA GLY A 104 15.27 -21.18 -1.67
C GLY A 104 14.23 -22.26 -2.04
N GLU A 105 13.02 -22.23 -1.48
CA GLU A 105 11.89 -22.96 -2.05
C GLU A 105 11.28 -22.19 -3.22
N ILE A 106 10.39 -22.84 -3.98
CA ILE A 106 9.86 -22.29 -5.23
C ILE A 106 8.34 -22.15 -5.20
N ILE A 107 7.87 -21.18 -5.96
CA ILE A 107 6.48 -21.05 -6.39
C ILE A 107 6.37 -21.75 -7.75
N ALA A 108 5.42 -22.68 -7.87
CA ALA A 108 5.14 -23.41 -9.09
C ALA A 108 3.93 -22.78 -9.81
N LEU A 109 4.11 -22.41 -11.08
CA LEU A 109 3.04 -21.98 -11.97
C LEU A 109 2.88 -23.00 -13.10
N THR A 110 1.73 -23.66 -13.15
CA THR A 110 1.37 -24.49 -14.30
C THR A 110 0.67 -23.60 -15.32
N THR A 111 1.03 -23.64 -16.60
CA THR A 111 0.34 -22.86 -17.64
C THR A 111 0.56 -23.50 -19.01
N LYS A 112 -0.35 -23.23 -19.94
CA LYS A 112 -0.22 -23.66 -21.34
C LYS A 112 0.72 -22.77 -22.16
N SER A 113 1.08 -21.60 -21.63
CA SER A 113 1.99 -20.67 -22.29
C SER A 113 3.44 -21.16 -22.21
N THR A 114 4.17 -21.08 -23.32
CA THR A 114 5.63 -21.33 -23.33
C THR A 114 6.45 -20.12 -22.90
N THR A 115 5.81 -18.96 -22.76
CA THR A 115 6.43 -17.71 -22.33
C THR A 115 5.93 -17.33 -20.95
N PHE A 116 6.85 -17.10 -20.02
CA PHE A 116 6.54 -16.54 -18.72
C PHE A 116 6.16 -15.06 -18.86
N LYS A 117 5.04 -14.68 -18.26
CA LYS A 117 4.65 -13.28 -18.14
C LYS A 117 5.10 -12.78 -16.78
N LYS A 118 5.51 -11.51 -16.68
CA LYS A 118 5.83 -10.89 -15.40
C LYS A 118 4.69 -11.10 -14.41
N VAL A 119 5.05 -11.32 -13.15
CA VAL A 119 4.10 -11.53 -12.05
C VAL A 119 4.28 -10.41 -11.05
N GLU A 120 3.19 -9.73 -10.74
CA GLU A 120 3.13 -8.71 -9.70
C GLU A 120 2.79 -9.36 -8.36
N VAL A 121 3.58 -9.02 -7.33
CA VAL A 121 3.44 -9.56 -5.99
C VAL A 121 3.45 -8.42 -5.00
N VAL A 122 2.45 -8.36 -4.13
CA VAL A 122 2.34 -7.33 -3.09
C VAL A 122 2.62 -7.96 -1.74
N ARG A 123 3.61 -7.45 -1.01
CA ARG A 123 3.85 -7.77 0.39
C ARG A 123 2.92 -6.94 1.26
N TYR A 124 2.32 -7.60 2.24
CA TYR A 124 1.44 -7.03 3.23
C TYR A 124 2.13 -6.99 4.59
N GLU A 125 1.98 -5.87 5.29
CA GLU A 125 2.37 -5.72 6.68
C GLU A 125 1.31 -6.35 7.60
N THR A 126 1.77 -6.82 8.74
CA THR A 126 0.94 -7.39 9.79
C THR A 126 0.42 -6.29 10.70
N ILE A 127 -0.90 -6.12 10.77
CA ILE A 127 -1.56 -5.24 11.75
C ILE A 127 -1.88 -6.00 13.05
N GLY A 128 -2.14 -7.31 12.94
CA GLY A 128 -2.46 -8.19 14.06
C GLY A 128 -3.96 -8.42 14.24
N TYR A 129 -4.37 -8.89 15.42
CA TYR A 129 -5.78 -9.16 15.69
C TYR A 129 -6.59 -7.87 15.83
N THR A 130 -7.81 -7.89 15.28
CA THR A 130 -8.68 -6.73 15.15
C THR A 130 -10.16 -7.11 15.23
N LEU A 131 -11.04 -6.11 15.33
CA LEU A 131 -12.50 -6.28 15.36
C LEU A 131 -13.12 -6.51 13.97
N GLY A 132 -12.34 -6.44 12.90
CA GLY A 132 -12.85 -6.51 11.52
C GLY A 132 -13.54 -5.22 11.06
N MET A 133 -13.02 -4.07 11.52
CA MET A 133 -13.42 -2.74 11.10
C MET A 133 -12.25 -2.06 10.38
N PHE A 134 -12.53 -1.24 9.37
CA PHE A 134 -11.51 -0.55 8.57
C PHE A 134 -12.01 0.80 8.08
N GLY A 135 -11.14 1.71 7.66
CA GLY A 135 -11.56 3.03 7.19
C GLY A 135 -12.24 3.89 8.27
N ILE A 136 -11.97 3.60 9.54
CA ILE A 136 -12.38 4.45 10.66
C ILE A 136 -11.65 5.79 10.54
N LYS A 137 -12.40 6.89 10.67
CA LYS A 137 -11.83 8.25 10.56
C LYS A 137 -12.03 9.02 11.86
N LYS A 138 -11.05 9.81 12.24
CA LYS A 138 -11.21 10.74 13.36
C LYS A 138 -12.15 11.88 12.97
N ASN A 139 -12.99 12.28 13.93
CA ASN A 139 -13.80 13.48 13.83
C ASN A 139 -13.18 14.57 14.70
N ASP A 140 -12.52 15.55 14.08
CA ASP A 140 -11.79 16.60 14.81
C ASP A 140 -12.71 17.54 15.60
N THR A 141 -14.01 17.60 15.26
CA THR A 141 -14.98 18.44 15.97
C THR A 141 -15.42 17.81 17.29
N THR A 142 -15.65 16.50 17.30
CA THR A 142 -16.18 15.77 18.47
C THR A 142 -15.12 15.00 19.23
N GLY A 143 -13.94 14.77 18.64
CA GLY A 143 -12.91 13.88 19.16
C GLY A 143 -13.29 12.39 19.12
N THR A 144 -14.35 12.02 18.40
CA THR A 144 -14.79 10.63 18.23
C THR A 144 -14.13 9.98 17.02
N LEU A 145 -14.34 8.67 16.87
CA LEU A 145 -13.99 7.94 15.66
C LEU A 145 -15.26 7.57 14.90
N ASP A 146 -15.34 7.89 13.62
CA ASP A 146 -16.51 7.68 12.78
C ASP A 146 -16.34 6.42 11.90
N LEU A 147 -17.41 5.63 11.81
CA LEU A 147 -17.44 4.34 11.09
C LEU A 147 -18.77 4.18 10.33
N SER A 148 -18.73 3.75 9.07
CA SER A 148 -19.93 3.33 8.32
C SER A 148 -20.13 1.82 8.38
N THR A 149 -21.15 1.34 9.08
CA THR A 149 -21.47 -0.10 9.12
C THR A 149 -21.89 -0.68 7.77
N GLU A 150 -22.18 0.16 6.78
CA GLU A 150 -22.54 -0.33 5.45
C GLU A 150 -21.31 -0.74 4.62
N GLN A 151 -20.18 -0.04 4.78
CA GLN A 151 -19.02 -0.22 3.91
C GLN A 151 -17.78 -0.74 4.67
N ASN A 152 -17.68 -0.46 5.97
CA ASN A 152 -16.44 -0.55 6.72
C ASN A 152 -16.36 -1.73 7.69
N LEU A 153 -17.06 -2.83 7.38
CA LEU A 153 -17.07 -4.04 8.19
C LEU A 153 -16.64 -5.25 7.35
N ALA A 154 -15.58 -5.92 7.77
CA ALA A 154 -15.08 -7.13 7.12
C ALA A 154 -16.10 -8.26 7.26
N GLU A 155 -16.49 -8.88 6.15
CA GLU A 155 -17.44 -9.97 6.13
C GLU A 155 -16.96 -11.15 6.99
N GLY A 156 -17.89 -11.78 7.70
CA GLY A 156 -17.58 -12.92 8.58
C GLY A 156 -17.10 -12.53 9.99
N SER A 157 -16.67 -11.28 10.22
CA SER A 157 -16.23 -10.81 11.54
C SER A 157 -17.37 -10.77 12.56
N ASN A 158 -17.02 -10.77 13.85
CA ASN A 158 -17.98 -10.53 14.90
C ASN A 158 -18.62 -9.14 14.78
N ALA A 159 -17.86 -8.12 14.44
CA ALA A 159 -18.39 -6.76 14.23
C ALA A 159 -19.42 -6.71 13.10
N TYR A 160 -19.15 -7.35 11.96
CA TYR A 160 -20.11 -7.48 10.87
C TYR A 160 -21.42 -8.10 11.34
N LYS A 161 -21.36 -9.24 12.05
CA LYS A 161 -22.56 -9.94 12.56
C LYS A 161 -23.32 -9.13 13.61
N THR A 162 -22.64 -8.31 14.41
CA THR A 162 -23.23 -7.59 15.54
C THR A 162 -23.78 -6.23 15.14
N LEU A 163 -23.14 -5.52 14.19
CA LEU A 163 -23.46 -4.13 13.87
C LEU A 163 -24.22 -3.97 12.55
N LYS A 164 -23.89 -4.75 11.51
CA LYS A 164 -24.48 -4.62 10.17
C LYS A 164 -26.01 -4.76 10.25
N LYS A 165 -26.74 -3.73 9.83
CA LYS A 165 -28.22 -3.66 9.82
C LYS A 165 -28.90 -3.88 11.18
N LYS A 166 -28.15 -3.81 12.29
CA LYS A 166 -28.66 -3.96 13.66
C LYS A 166 -28.60 -2.66 14.46
N THR A 167 -27.88 -1.67 13.95
CA THR A 167 -27.77 -0.34 14.52
C THR A 167 -28.90 0.57 14.03
N TYR A 168 -29.20 1.63 14.78
CA TYR A 168 -30.27 2.59 14.44
C TYR A 168 -29.92 3.44 13.20
N SER A 169 -28.62 3.72 13.03
CA SER A 169 -27.98 4.41 11.92
C SER A 169 -26.82 3.57 11.41
N SER A 170 -26.53 3.65 10.12
CA SER A 170 -25.33 3.07 9.52
C SER A 170 -24.06 3.85 9.84
N SER A 171 -24.17 5.15 10.11
CA SER A 171 -23.06 5.97 10.61
C SER A 171 -22.99 5.87 12.13
N LEU A 172 -21.85 5.41 12.64
CA LEU A 172 -21.55 5.32 14.06
C LEU A 172 -20.47 6.33 14.46
N GLN A 173 -20.65 6.97 15.62
CA GLN A 173 -19.60 7.76 16.27
C GLN A 173 -19.14 6.99 17.51
N LEU A 174 -17.95 6.39 17.44
CA LEU A 174 -17.35 5.61 18.50
C LEU A 174 -16.81 6.56 19.59
N VAL A 175 -17.19 6.30 20.83
CA VAL A 175 -16.89 7.16 21.98
C VAL A 175 -15.85 6.52 22.89
N SER A 176 -15.97 5.22 23.15
CA SER A 176 -15.01 4.50 23.99
C SER A 176 -14.90 3.02 23.67
N VAL A 177 -13.72 2.48 23.94
CA VAL A 177 -13.42 1.04 23.96
C VAL A 177 -13.11 0.66 25.41
N ASN A 178 -13.82 -0.32 25.97
CA ASN A 178 -13.65 -0.76 27.37
C ASN A 178 -13.71 0.41 28.38
N ASN A 179 -14.62 1.36 28.14
CA ASN A 179 -14.81 2.60 28.90
C ASN A 179 -13.64 3.60 28.85
N GLN A 180 -12.59 3.35 28.07
CA GLN A 180 -11.56 4.34 27.77
C GLN A 180 -11.95 5.13 26.52
N PRO A 181 -11.90 6.47 26.55
CA PRO A 181 -12.16 7.29 25.36
C PRO A 181 -11.36 6.80 24.17
N VAL A 182 -11.98 6.79 22.99
CA VAL A 182 -11.26 6.47 21.76
C VAL A 182 -10.16 7.51 21.50
N SER A 183 -9.08 7.07 20.87
CA SER A 183 -8.03 7.94 20.34
C SER A 183 -7.55 7.42 19.00
N GLU A 184 -6.94 8.31 18.22
CA GLU A 184 -6.36 8.00 16.92
C GLU A 184 -5.27 6.93 17.02
N SER A 185 -4.52 6.90 18.13
CA SER A 185 -3.52 5.86 18.40
C SER A 185 -4.08 4.44 18.55
N MET A 186 -5.40 4.26 18.62
CA MET A 186 -6.05 2.93 18.68
C MET A 186 -6.24 2.31 17.30
N ILE A 187 -6.08 3.09 16.25
CA ILE A 187 -6.21 2.68 14.85
C ILE A 187 -4.90 2.96 14.11
N ASN A 188 -4.65 2.23 13.03
CA ASN A 188 -3.59 2.58 12.10
C ASN A 188 -4.04 3.66 11.09
N ASP A 189 -3.14 4.04 10.20
CA ASP A 189 -3.36 5.03 9.13
C ASP A 189 -4.54 4.70 8.20
N THR A 190 -4.94 3.44 8.06
CA THR A 190 -6.12 3.04 7.27
C THR A 190 -7.39 2.82 8.09
N GLY A 191 -7.36 3.18 9.38
CA GLY A 191 -8.53 3.12 10.25
C GLY A 191 -8.90 1.71 10.69
N ILE A 192 -7.92 0.84 10.90
CA ILE A 192 -8.06 -0.52 11.45
C ILE A 192 -7.59 -0.51 12.90
N PHE A 193 -8.39 -1.06 13.82
CA PHE A 193 -7.94 -1.28 15.19
C PHE A 193 -6.75 -2.26 15.21
N ASN A 194 -5.63 -1.86 15.80
CA ASN A 194 -4.41 -2.66 15.87
C ASN A 194 -4.18 -3.21 17.29
N CYS A 195 -3.27 -4.17 17.42
CA CYS A 195 -2.75 -4.66 18.70
C CYS A 195 -3.82 -5.21 19.68
N LEU A 196 -4.93 -5.77 19.18
CA LEU A 196 -5.89 -6.45 20.04
C LEU A 196 -5.41 -7.88 20.37
N GLU A 197 -5.93 -8.44 21.46
CA GLU A 197 -5.65 -9.83 21.85
C GLU A 197 -6.53 -10.76 21.02
N ASP A 198 -5.96 -11.88 20.56
CA ASP A 198 -6.71 -12.93 19.88
C ASP A 198 -7.91 -13.37 20.72
N ASN A 199 -9.09 -13.38 20.10
CA ASN A 199 -10.36 -13.70 20.73
C ASN A 199 -10.78 -12.80 21.91
N GLY A 200 -10.08 -11.67 22.13
CA GLY A 200 -10.42 -10.67 23.14
C GLY A 200 -11.80 -10.08 22.92
N ILE A 201 -12.50 -9.75 24.01
CA ILE A 201 -13.84 -9.16 23.98
C ILE A 201 -13.75 -7.70 24.43
N TYR A 202 -14.21 -6.80 23.56
CA TYR A 202 -14.13 -5.35 23.74
C TYR A 202 -15.53 -4.76 23.77
N THR A 203 -15.80 -3.93 24.77
CA THR A 203 -17.08 -3.19 24.86
C THR A 203 -16.92 -1.86 24.13
N LEU A 204 -17.55 -1.75 22.97
CA LEU A 204 -17.57 -0.53 22.18
C LEU A 204 -18.81 0.29 22.55
N LYS A 205 -18.61 1.53 23.00
CA LYS A 205 -19.70 2.50 23.23
C LYS A 205 -19.71 3.50 22.08
N TYR A 206 -20.88 3.71 21.48
CA TYR A 206 -21.00 4.55 20.29
C TYR A 206 -22.39 5.18 20.18
N TYR A 207 -22.45 6.32 19.48
CA TYR A 207 -23.71 6.88 19.00
C TYR A 207 -24.10 6.22 17.68
N SER A 208 -25.36 5.82 17.59
CA SER A 208 -25.99 5.42 16.34
C SER A 208 -27.14 6.40 16.08
N GLY A 209 -26.89 7.39 15.22
CA GLY A 209 -27.69 8.61 15.20
C GLY A 209 -27.59 9.32 16.56
N THR A 210 -28.71 9.69 17.17
CA THR A 210 -28.73 10.32 18.50
C THR A 210 -28.76 9.31 19.66
N LYS A 211 -28.76 8.00 19.39
CA LYS A 211 -28.86 6.96 20.41
C LYS A 211 -27.48 6.49 20.84
N LEU A 212 -27.11 6.78 22.09
CA LEU A 212 -25.93 6.19 22.73
C LEU A 212 -26.23 4.74 23.10
N THR A 213 -25.38 3.83 22.64
CA THR A 213 -25.50 2.40 22.93
C THR A 213 -24.12 1.77 23.11
N SER A 214 -24.10 0.49 23.45
CA SER A 214 -22.87 -0.29 23.52
C SER A 214 -23.05 -1.69 22.94
N SER A 215 -21.96 -2.26 22.46
CA SER A 215 -21.92 -3.63 21.96
C SER A 215 -20.62 -4.32 22.38
N GLN A 216 -20.71 -5.60 22.71
CA GLN A 216 -19.52 -6.43 22.93
C GLN A 216 -19.09 -7.03 21.61
N LEU A 217 -17.85 -6.75 21.22
CA LEU A 217 -17.27 -7.17 19.96
C LEU A 217 -16.05 -8.03 20.24
N LYS A 218 -15.87 -9.06 19.41
CA LYS A 218 -14.74 -9.99 19.52
C LYS A 218 -13.67 -9.63 18.50
N ALA A 219 -12.41 -9.61 18.93
CA ALA A 219 -11.26 -9.56 18.02
C ALA A 219 -11.05 -10.95 17.40
N ASP A 220 -11.76 -11.25 16.32
CA ASP A 220 -11.81 -12.57 15.69
C ASP A 220 -11.23 -12.61 14.27
N MET A 221 -10.55 -11.53 13.87
CA MET A 221 -9.90 -11.40 12.58
C MET A 221 -8.44 -10.98 12.76
N PHE A 222 -7.55 -11.57 11.97
CA PHE A 222 -6.16 -11.15 11.80
C PHE A 222 -6.07 -10.26 10.56
N ALA A 223 -5.63 -9.01 10.74
CA ALA A 223 -5.56 -8.03 9.67
C ALA A 223 -4.14 -7.90 9.09
N LEU A 224 -4.12 -7.78 7.76
CA LEU A 224 -2.97 -7.48 6.95
C LEU A 224 -3.29 -6.26 6.08
N GLN A 225 -2.28 -5.46 5.72
CA GLN A 225 -2.43 -4.27 4.88
C GLN A 225 -1.34 -4.24 3.81
N GLU A 226 -1.66 -3.78 2.60
CA GLU A 226 -0.65 -3.58 1.55
C GLU A 226 0.50 -2.71 2.03
N TYR A 227 1.72 -3.17 1.75
CA TYR A 227 2.93 -2.55 2.27
C TYR A 227 3.95 -2.27 1.16
N GLU A 228 4.33 -3.28 0.37
CA GLU A 228 5.38 -3.14 -0.65
C GLU A 228 5.04 -3.97 -1.90
N TYR A 229 5.51 -3.55 -3.07
CA TYR A 229 5.19 -4.20 -4.34
C TYR A 229 6.44 -4.84 -4.97
N TYR A 230 6.29 -5.90 -5.72
CA TYR A 230 7.41 -6.62 -6.30
C TYR A 230 7.02 -7.09 -7.70
N GLU A 231 7.97 -7.06 -8.61
CA GLU A 231 7.82 -7.66 -9.93
C GLU A 231 8.77 -8.84 -10.05
N ILE A 232 8.23 -9.98 -10.45
CA ILE A 232 9.03 -11.16 -10.80
C ILE A 232 8.97 -11.32 -12.31
N CYS A 233 10.11 -11.06 -12.97
CA CYS A 233 10.22 -11.06 -14.42
C CYS A 233 10.74 -12.38 -15.00
N GLU A 234 11.31 -13.24 -14.16
CA GLU A 234 11.99 -14.46 -14.59
C GLU A 234 11.41 -15.71 -13.91
N ALA A 235 11.38 -16.79 -14.68
CA ALA A 235 11.02 -18.12 -14.20
C ALA A 235 11.76 -19.18 -15.00
N GLU A 236 12.03 -20.32 -14.37
CA GLU A 236 12.71 -21.44 -15.01
C GLU A 236 11.71 -22.51 -15.45
N ASN A 237 11.87 -23.05 -16.65
CA ASN A 237 11.11 -24.23 -17.08
C ASN A 237 11.59 -25.46 -16.32
N THR A 238 10.66 -26.22 -15.73
CA THR A 238 10.99 -27.50 -15.11
C THR A 238 10.58 -28.67 -16.00
N SER A 239 11.32 -29.77 -15.92
CA SER A 239 10.94 -31.05 -16.54
C SER A 239 9.68 -31.68 -15.93
N ASN A 240 9.12 -31.08 -14.88
CA ASN A 240 7.93 -31.54 -14.17
C ASN A 240 6.64 -30.84 -14.62
N GLY A 241 6.69 -30.00 -15.67
CA GLY A 241 5.50 -29.42 -16.30
C GLY A 241 4.98 -28.13 -15.66
N TYR A 242 5.83 -27.38 -14.96
CA TYR A 242 5.51 -26.05 -14.41
C TYR A 242 6.72 -25.12 -14.51
N PHE A 243 6.45 -23.81 -14.47
CA PHE A 243 7.46 -22.78 -14.22
C PHE A 243 7.85 -22.77 -12.74
N SER A 244 9.15 -22.71 -12.48
CA SER A 244 9.75 -22.50 -11.16
C SER A 244 10.05 -21.01 -11.00
N ILE A 245 9.39 -20.40 -10.03
CA ILE A 245 9.50 -18.98 -9.72
C ILE A 245 10.13 -18.87 -8.32
N SER A 246 11.17 -18.06 -8.20
CA SER A 246 11.84 -17.77 -6.93
C SER A 246 11.60 -16.31 -6.56
N LEU A 247 11.47 -16.03 -5.26
CA LEU A 247 11.56 -14.66 -4.77
C LEU A 247 13.01 -14.14 -4.87
N PRO A 248 13.20 -12.82 -4.99
CA PRO A 248 14.52 -12.20 -4.90
C PRO A 248 15.30 -12.63 -3.65
N GLU A 249 16.62 -12.71 -3.72
CA GLU A 249 17.46 -13.19 -2.60
C GLU A 249 17.37 -12.32 -1.34
N ASP A 250 17.08 -11.04 -1.54
CA ASP A 250 16.93 -9.97 -0.57
C ASP A 250 15.47 -9.74 -0.13
N ALA A 251 14.52 -10.54 -0.64
CA ALA A 251 13.14 -10.50 -0.19
C ALA A 251 13.05 -10.74 1.33
N LYS A 252 12.26 -9.91 2.01
CA LYS A 252 12.07 -9.93 3.46
C LYS A 252 10.95 -10.88 3.88
N SER A 253 10.99 -11.40 5.11
CA SER A 253 9.89 -12.22 5.64
C SER A 253 8.59 -11.43 5.70
N GLY A 254 7.46 -12.04 5.34
CA GLY A 254 6.17 -11.33 5.30
C GLY A 254 5.05 -12.14 4.65
N TYR A 255 3.89 -11.53 4.50
CA TYR A 255 2.78 -12.09 3.73
C TYR A 255 2.79 -11.50 2.34
N TYR A 256 2.78 -12.33 1.31
CA TYR A 256 2.87 -11.92 -0.09
C TYR A 256 1.60 -12.34 -0.81
N TYR A 257 1.07 -11.48 -1.66
CA TYR A 257 -0.10 -11.69 -2.49
C TYR A 257 0.30 -11.62 -3.96
N ILE A 258 0.13 -12.72 -4.70
CA ILE A 258 0.29 -12.71 -6.15
C ILE A 258 -0.98 -12.11 -6.75
N GLU A 259 -0.86 -10.99 -7.47
CA GLU A 259 -2.00 -10.27 -8.02
C GLU A 259 -2.88 -11.19 -8.88
N GLY A 260 -4.19 -11.13 -8.64
CA GLY A 260 -5.19 -11.98 -9.28
C GLY A 260 -5.20 -13.47 -8.84
N ALA A 261 -4.23 -13.93 -8.06
CA ALA A 261 -4.10 -15.35 -7.70
C ALA A 261 -4.33 -15.63 -6.20
N GLY A 262 -3.50 -15.09 -5.31
CA GLY A 262 -3.64 -15.31 -3.88
C GLY A 262 -2.37 -15.17 -3.05
N MET A 263 -2.54 -15.38 -1.75
CA MET A 263 -1.60 -15.11 -0.68
C MET A 263 -0.76 -16.33 -0.27
N PHE A 264 0.47 -16.09 0.14
CA PHE A 264 1.35 -17.02 0.81
C PHE A 264 2.18 -16.29 1.88
N LYS A 265 2.63 -17.02 2.90
CA LYS A 265 3.60 -16.53 3.89
C LYS A 265 5.00 -16.83 3.38
N TYR A 266 5.90 -15.87 3.37
CA TYR A 266 7.31 -16.07 3.07
C TYR A 266 8.16 -15.89 4.31
N ILE A 267 9.08 -16.82 4.51
CA ILE A 267 10.10 -16.76 5.56
C ILE A 267 11.46 -16.67 4.88
N ALA A 268 12.16 -15.55 5.07
CA ALA A 268 13.46 -15.26 4.49
C ALA A 268 14.62 -16.05 5.14
N ASP A 269 14.34 -17.27 5.58
CA ASP A 269 15.30 -18.22 6.15
C ASP A 269 14.93 -19.65 5.71
N LYS A 270 15.80 -20.60 6.01
CA LYS A 270 15.63 -22.02 5.68
C LYS A 270 14.47 -22.63 6.46
N LYS A 271 13.83 -23.61 5.82
CA LYS A 271 12.81 -24.42 6.46
C LYS A 271 13.32 -25.08 7.73
N GLY A 272 12.51 -25.00 8.80
CA GLY A 272 12.85 -25.53 10.12
C GLY A 272 13.44 -24.50 11.08
N THR A 273 13.68 -23.26 10.63
CA THR A 273 13.95 -22.12 11.52
C THR A 273 12.76 -21.86 12.45
N ASN A 274 13.06 -21.42 13.68
CA ASN A 274 12.04 -20.94 14.62
C ASN A 274 11.46 -19.60 14.13
N GLU A 275 10.16 -19.58 13.86
CA GLU A 275 9.48 -18.41 13.31
C GLU A 275 9.09 -17.36 14.35
N LEU A 276 9.20 -17.68 15.65
CA LEU A 276 8.67 -16.82 16.74
C LEU A 276 9.26 -15.42 16.78
N ASP A 277 10.54 -15.26 16.44
CA ASP A 277 11.26 -13.99 16.52
C ASP A 277 11.47 -13.33 15.14
N ILE A 278 10.84 -13.87 14.09
CA ILE A 278 10.99 -13.34 12.74
C ILE A 278 10.09 -12.11 12.58
N SER A 279 10.71 -10.96 12.30
CA SER A 279 9.97 -9.75 11.96
C SER A 279 9.30 -9.90 10.59
N MET A 280 7.97 -9.82 10.58
CA MET A 280 7.17 -9.87 9.34
C MET A 280 6.98 -8.50 8.69
N ASN A 281 7.32 -7.43 9.42
CA ASN A 281 7.11 -6.04 9.01
C ASN A 281 8.44 -5.28 8.84
N GLU A 282 9.58 -5.97 8.73
CA GLU A 282 10.85 -5.30 8.43
C GLU A 282 10.75 -4.66 7.04
N PRO A 283 10.88 -3.32 6.91
CA PRO A 283 10.83 -2.66 5.61
C PRO A 283 11.94 -3.14 4.69
N TYR A 284 11.64 -3.26 3.40
CA TYR A 284 12.63 -3.30 2.34
C TYR A 284 13.13 -1.88 2.01
N TYR A 285 12.23 -0.91 1.92
CA TYR A 285 12.57 0.50 1.65
C TYR A 285 12.76 1.29 2.94
N SER A 286 13.79 2.14 3.00
CA SER A 286 14.10 2.96 4.17
C SER A 286 13.04 4.02 4.49
N ASP A 287 12.25 4.41 3.50
CA ASP A 287 11.29 5.50 3.57
C ASP A 287 10.20 5.33 2.50
N GLU A 288 9.07 5.98 2.74
CA GLU A 288 7.89 5.93 1.88
C GLU A 288 8.13 6.58 0.50
N TYR A 289 9.05 7.55 0.40
CA TYR A 289 9.43 8.13 -0.89
C TYR A 289 10.11 7.11 -1.79
N SER A 290 11.08 6.37 -1.26
CA SER A 290 11.80 5.32 -1.98
C SER A 290 10.86 4.19 -2.43
N LEU A 291 9.87 3.86 -1.59
CA LEU A 291 8.78 2.94 -1.90
C LEU A 291 7.98 3.47 -3.11
N GLU A 292 7.48 4.68 -3.03
CA GLU A 292 6.67 5.30 -4.10
C GLU A 292 7.43 5.46 -5.41
N ASP A 293 8.68 5.91 -5.33
CA ASP A 293 9.56 6.06 -6.48
C ASP A 293 9.82 4.72 -7.15
N ALA A 294 9.93 3.66 -6.37
CA ALA A 294 10.09 2.31 -6.89
C ALA A 294 8.82 1.78 -7.55
N TYR A 295 7.63 2.31 -7.25
CA TYR A 295 6.34 1.79 -7.73
C TYR A 295 5.50 2.73 -8.57
N SER A 296 6.00 3.92 -8.85
CA SER A 296 5.34 4.88 -9.72
C SER A 296 5.94 4.84 -11.12
N GLN A 297 5.08 5.06 -12.11
CA GLN A 297 5.52 5.50 -13.42
C GLN A 297 5.97 6.96 -13.30
N LYS A 298 7.18 7.26 -13.76
CA LYS A 298 7.79 8.59 -13.62
C LYS A 298 7.72 9.34 -14.94
N TYR A 299 7.17 10.54 -14.87
CA TYR A 299 7.16 11.52 -15.95
C TYR A 299 7.90 12.77 -15.51
N SER A 300 8.34 13.57 -16.46
CA SER A 300 8.89 14.90 -16.16
C SER A 300 8.40 15.93 -17.16
N VAL A 301 8.13 17.12 -16.64
CA VAL A 301 7.85 18.32 -17.43
C VAL A 301 8.84 19.39 -17.03
N GLU A 302 9.38 20.11 -18.00
CA GLU A 302 10.30 21.21 -17.74
C GLU A 302 9.66 22.52 -18.19
N PHE A 303 9.68 23.51 -17.31
CA PHE A 303 9.27 24.86 -17.64
C PHE A 303 10.52 25.74 -17.74
N ASP A 304 10.76 26.31 -18.91
CA ASP A 304 11.89 27.23 -19.11
C ASP A 304 11.74 28.51 -18.29
N VAL A 305 10.49 28.89 -18.01
CA VAL A 305 10.10 30.12 -17.33
C VAL A 305 8.98 29.84 -16.34
N ARG A 306 8.81 30.74 -15.39
CA ARG A 306 7.67 30.71 -14.47
C ARG A 306 6.39 30.94 -15.27
N MET A 307 5.38 30.12 -15.02
CA MET A 307 4.12 30.15 -15.77
C MET A 307 2.94 30.28 -14.81
N ALA A 308 2.02 31.20 -15.10
CA ALA A 308 0.80 31.38 -14.33
C ALA A 308 -0.34 30.47 -14.83
N ASN A 309 -1.17 30.00 -13.89
CA ASN A 309 -2.36 29.17 -14.12
C ASN A 309 -2.09 27.98 -15.04
N VAL A 310 -1.13 27.15 -14.64
CA VAL A 310 -0.72 25.97 -15.41
C VAL A 310 -1.60 24.80 -15.01
N THR A 311 -2.14 24.11 -16.00
CA THR A 311 -2.73 22.79 -15.81
C THR A 311 -1.96 21.78 -16.64
N ILE A 312 -1.33 20.82 -15.96
CA ILE A 312 -0.76 19.63 -16.60
C ILE A 312 -1.86 18.57 -16.62
N ASN A 313 -2.15 18.04 -17.81
CA ASN A 313 -3.19 17.06 -18.07
C ASN A 313 -2.54 15.80 -18.64
N LEU A 314 -2.84 14.64 -18.04
CA LEU A 314 -2.33 13.33 -18.43
C LEU A 314 -3.51 12.39 -18.64
N TYR A 315 -3.73 11.98 -19.88
CA TYR A 315 -4.78 11.04 -20.25
C TYR A 315 -4.27 9.61 -20.15
N TYR A 316 -5.04 8.72 -19.55
CA TYR A 316 -4.69 7.31 -19.41
C TYR A 316 -5.67 6.38 -20.12
N ASP A 317 -5.23 5.16 -20.41
CA ASP A 317 -6.09 4.08 -20.88
C ASP A 317 -6.71 3.36 -19.68
N ALA A 318 -8.02 3.54 -19.44
CA ALA A 318 -8.71 2.88 -18.34
C ALA A 318 -8.72 1.35 -18.44
N LEU A 319 -8.47 0.78 -19.63
CA LEU A 319 -8.36 -0.67 -19.82
C LEU A 319 -6.97 -1.22 -19.47
N SER A 320 -5.99 -0.34 -19.24
CA SER A 320 -4.62 -0.76 -18.85
C SER A 320 -4.52 -1.22 -17.40
N ILE A 321 -5.52 -0.94 -16.57
CA ILE A 321 -5.53 -1.24 -15.13
C ILE A 321 -6.83 -1.93 -14.72
N ASN A 322 -6.74 -2.79 -13.71
CA ASN A 322 -7.90 -3.58 -13.25
C ASN A 322 -8.80 -2.81 -12.26
N ASP A 323 -8.24 -1.87 -11.52
CA ASP A 323 -8.96 -1.04 -10.54
C ASP A 323 -8.61 0.42 -10.78
N ILE A 324 -9.52 1.14 -11.44
CA ILE A 324 -9.32 2.57 -11.73
C ILE A 324 -9.33 3.41 -10.45
N GLU A 325 -10.00 2.97 -9.38
CA GLU A 325 -10.04 3.72 -8.12
C GLU A 325 -8.72 3.61 -7.35
N ALA A 326 -7.79 2.74 -7.78
CA ALA A 326 -6.46 2.64 -7.21
C ALA A 326 -5.46 3.67 -7.79
N ILE A 327 -5.86 4.48 -8.78
CA ILE A 327 -4.97 5.50 -9.34
C ILE A 327 -4.67 6.54 -8.26
N THR A 328 -3.39 6.83 -8.08
CA THR A 328 -2.90 7.92 -7.22
C THR A 328 -1.68 8.55 -7.89
N GLY A 329 -1.25 9.71 -7.39
CA GLY A 329 0.00 10.29 -7.82
C GLY A 329 0.27 11.66 -7.22
N ARG A 330 1.48 12.16 -7.46
CA ARG A 330 1.93 13.48 -7.04
C ARG A 330 2.78 14.13 -8.11
N ALA A 331 2.80 15.46 -8.12
CA ALA A 331 3.80 16.24 -8.81
C ALA A 331 4.76 16.85 -7.79
N VAL A 332 6.05 16.83 -8.09
CA VAL A 332 7.12 17.39 -7.27
C VAL A 332 7.80 18.49 -8.08
N SER A 333 7.81 19.70 -7.54
CA SER A 333 8.47 20.87 -8.13
C SER A 333 10.00 20.78 -8.04
N PRO A 334 10.73 21.59 -8.81
CA PRO A 334 12.19 21.65 -8.77
C PRO A 334 12.80 21.91 -7.38
N ASP A 335 12.08 22.62 -6.51
CA ASP A 335 12.51 22.89 -5.12
C ASP A 335 12.06 21.82 -4.11
N GLY A 336 11.40 20.75 -4.58
CA GLY A 336 10.94 19.63 -3.75
C GLY A 336 9.53 19.78 -3.17
N THR A 337 8.81 20.86 -3.46
CA THR A 337 7.40 21.03 -3.04
C THR A 337 6.49 20.02 -3.73
N GLU A 338 5.57 19.42 -2.98
CA GLU A 338 4.65 18.40 -3.48
C GLU A 338 3.24 18.91 -3.74
N TYR A 339 2.60 18.33 -4.75
CA TYR A 339 1.24 18.66 -5.17
C TYR A 339 0.47 17.39 -5.50
N ASP A 340 -0.71 17.24 -4.89
CA ASP A 340 -1.64 16.16 -5.20
C ASP A 340 -2.16 16.25 -6.64
N LEU A 341 -2.38 15.09 -7.26
CA LEU A 341 -3.05 14.99 -8.55
C LEU A 341 -4.56 14.79 -8.38
N ASP A 342 -5.36 15.51 -9.16
CA ASP A 342 -6.80 15.30 -9.27
C ASP A 342 -7.13 14.33 -10.40
N ILE A 343 -8.02 13.36 -10.15
CA ILE A 343 -8.31 12.26 -11.07
C ILE A 343 -9.78 12.29 -11.48
N ASP A 344 -10.03 12.56 -12.75
CA ASP A 344 -11.36 12.45 -13.37
C ASP A 344 -11.49 11.09 -14.06
N TYR A 345 -12.04 10.11 -13.33
CA TYR A 345 -12.29 8.76 -13.84
C TYR A 345 -13.22 8.72 -15.05
N SER A 346 -14.15 9.67 -15.17
CA SER A 346 -15.11 9.70 -16.27
C SER A 346 -14.48 10.12 -17.59
N LYS A 347 -13.37 10.86 -17.52
CA LYS A 347 -12.61 11.35 -18.68
C LYS A 347 -11.27 10.64 -18.86
N SER A 348 -10.95 9.69 -17.99
CA SER A 348 -9.64 9.03 -17.92
C SER A 348 -8.50 10.05 -17.92
N LEU A 349 -8.60 11.03 -17.02
CA LEU A 349 -7.73 12.20 -16.97
C LEU A 349 -7.17 12.41 -15.57
N ILE A 350 -5.85 12.58 -15.47
CA ILE A 350 -5.12 12.97 -14.27
C ILE A 350 -4.64 14.40 -14.47
N THR A 351 -4.85 15.26 -13.48
CA THR A 351 -4.51 16.68 -13.58
C THR A 351 -3.77 17.19 -12.37
N VAL A 352 -2.90 18.17 -12.59
CA VAL A 352 -2.44 19.07 -11.54
C VAL A 352 -2.64 20.50 -12.04
N SER A 353 -3.33 21.30 -11.23
CA SER A 353 -3.59 22.71 -11.51
C SER A 353 -2.83 23.59 -10.53
N LEU A 354 -1.94 24.40 -11.08
CA LEU A 354 -1.02 25.27 -10.36
C LEU A 354 -1.41 26.72 -10.65
N LEU A 355 -1.64 27.51 -9.61
CA LEU A 355 -1.79 28.96 -9.77
C LEU A 355 -0.53 29.58 -10.38
N GLU A 356 0.64 29.02 -10.04
CA GLU A 356 1.93 29.37 -10.60
C GLU A 356 2.83 28.13 -10.61
N ALA A 357 3.50 27.86 -11.73
CA ALA A 357 4.51 26.82 -11.86
C ALA A 357 5.88 27.49 -11.95
N MET A 358 6.81 27.11 -11.05
CA MET A 358 8.19 27.56 -11.12
C MET A 358 8.93 26.95 -12.31
N ALA A 359 9.92 27.71 -12.81
CA ALA A 359 10.83 27.24 -13.83
C ALA A 359 11.71 26.10 -13.30
N GLY A 360 12.08 25.17 -14.18
CA GLY A 360 12.86 23.97 -13.86
C GLY A 360 12.11 22.68 -14.14
N LYS A 361 12.76 21.56 -13.81
CA LYS A 361 12.25 20.21 -14.01
C LYS A 361 11.32 19.78 -12.87
N TRP A 362 10.07 19.54 -13.22
CA TRP A 362 9.06 18.91 -12.38
C TRP A 362 9.04 17.41 -12.64
N ASN A 363 8.89 16.62 -11.57
CA ASN A 363 8.71 15.17 -11.67
C ASN A 363 7.27 14.81 -11.31
N ILE A 364 6.66 13.90 -12.06
CA ILE A 364 5.29 13.44 -11.82
C ILE A 364 5.32 11.94 -11.63
N TYR A 365 4.75 11.49 -10.53
CA TYR A 365 4.71 10.10 -10.09
C TYR A 365 3.27 9.63 -10.16
N ILE A 366 3.01 8.56 -10.92
CA ILE A 366 1.66 8.02 -11.10
C ILE A 366 1.66 6.54 -10.77
N GLN A 367 0.68 6.12 -9.98
CA GLN A 367 0.40 4.74 -9.67
C GLN A 367 -0.98 4.33 -10.21
N PRO A 368 -1.19 3.05 -10.53
CA PRO A 368 -0.20 1.98 -10.50
C PRO A 368 0.75 2.02 -11.71
N LYS A 369 1.88 1.32 -11.62
CA LYS A 369 3.00 1.39 -12.60
C LYS A 369 2.65 0.94 -14.02
N ASP A 370 1.64 0.08 -14.11
CA ASP A 370 1.09 -0.51 -15.33
C ASP A 370 0.09 0.41 -16.04
N ILE A 371 -0.30 1.55 -15.43
CA ILE A 371 -1.12 2.55 -16.10
C ILE A 371 -0.45 3.03 -17.39
N ALA A 372 -1.20 2.97 -18.48
CA ALA A 372 -0.73 3.47 -19.77
C ALA A 372 -1.18 4.93 -19.95
N ILE A 373 -0.27 5.88 -19.83
CA ILE A 373 -0.52 7.27 -20.22
C ILE A 373 -0.49 7.35 -21.75
N THR A 374 -1.62 7.74 -22.33
CA THR A 374 -1.83 7.80 -23.78
C THR A 374 -1.49 9.16 -24.36
N LYS A 375 -1.61 10.22 -23.56
CA LYS A 375 -1.36 11.60 -23.99
C LYS A 375 -1.08 12.51 -22.80
N ALA A 376 -0.15 13.46 -22.98
CA ALA A 376 0.07 14.57 -22.07
C ALA A 376 -0.16 15.91 -22.77
N ASN A 377 -0.75 16.89 -22.08
CA ASN A 377 -0.87 18.27 -22.55
C ASN A 377 -0.77 19.26 -21.39
N ILE A 378 -0.18 20.41 -21.69
CA ILE A 378 -0.01 21.50 -20.74
C ILE A 378 -0.86 22.66 -21.25
N VAL A 379 -1.66 23.25 -20.37
CA VAL A 379 -2.48 24.43 -20.66
C VAL A 379 -2.05 25.53 -19.70
N SER A 380 -1.84 26.74 -20.20
CA SER A 380 -1.54 27.92 -19.38
C SER A 380 -2.27 29.14 -19.90
N SER A 381 -2.66 30.06 -19.02
CA SER A 381 -3.34 31.31 -19.40
C SER A 381 -2.43 32.54 -19.43
N ALA A 382 -1.11 32.36 -19.36
CA ALA A 382 -0.16 33.47 -19.42
C ALA A 382 -0.34 34.28 -20.71
N ASN A 383 -0.63 35.59 -20.57
CA ASN A 383 -0.45 36.53 -21.66
C ASN A 383 1.03 36.49 -22.05
N GLN A 384 1.33 36.19 -23.32
CA GLN A 384 2.70 36.27 -23.84
C GLN A 384 3.18 37.73 -23.77
N GLN A 385 3.84 38.10 -22.68
CA GLN A 385 4.78 39.20 -22.68
C GLN A 385 6.17 38.61 -23.01
N GLU A 386 6.91 39.26 -23.90
CA GLU A 386 8.27 38.83 -24.23
C GLU A 386 9.16 38.96 -22.98
N ILE A 387 9.50 37.82 -22.39
CA ILE A 387 10.41 37.70 -21.26
C ILE A 387 11.84 37.55 -21.77
N THR A 388 12.78 38.26 -21.15
CA THR A 388 14.22 38.13 -21.41
C THR A 388 14.84 37.20 -20.39
N GLN A 389 15.65 36.24 -20.85
CA GLN A 389 16.47 35.40 -20.00
C GLN A 389 17.94 35.79 -20.14
N GLU A 390 18.58 36.08 -19.01
CA GLU A 390 20.03 36.28 -18.90
C GLU A 390 20.65 35.16 -18.07
N THR A 391 21.90 34.79 -18.36
CA THR A 391 22.57 33.65 -17.71
C THR A 391 23.95 34.05 -17.24
N TYR A 392 24.23 33.77 -15.97
CA TYR A 392 25.46 34.13 -15.27
C TYR A 392 26.09 32.86 -14.67
N ASN A 393 27.34 32.60 -15.02
CA ASN A 393 28.06 31.40 -14.57
C ASN A 393 29.03 31.75 -13.46
N PHE A 394 29.04 30.92 -12.42
CA PHE A 394 29.95 30.99 -11.28
C PHE A 394 30.73 29.68 -11.20
N SER A 395 31.99 29.74 -10.79
CA SER A 395 32.82 28.56 -10.58
C SER A 395 33.64 28.74 -9.32
N PHE A 396 33.62 27.72 -8.48
CA PHE A 396 34.31 27.69 -7.21
C PHE A 396 35.32 26.55 -7.24
N ASP A 397 36.58 26.86 -6.96
CA ASP A 397 37.67 25.88 -6.95
C ASP A 397 37.63 24.99 -5.70
N GLU A 398 37.10 25.53 -4.59
CA GLU A 398 37.01 24.88 -3.29
C GLU A 398 35.63 25.13 -2.66
N ALA A 399 35.27 24.32 -1.66
CA ALA A 399 34.03 24.50 -0.94
C ALA A 399 34.02 25.79 -0.11
N GLN A 400 32.86 26.43 0.00
CA GLN A 400 32.68 27.67 0.77
C GLN A 400 31.40 27.59 1.61
N GLU A 401 31.46 28.16 2.81
CA GLU A 401 30.31 28.29 3.69
C GLU A 401 29.59 29.62 3.47
N ASN A 402 28.28 29.63 3.70
CA ASN A 402 27.42 30.81 3.73
C ASN A 402 27.51 31.69 2.47
N THR A 403 27.54 31.08 1.29
CA THR A 403 27.58 31.84 0.03
C THR A 403 26.19 32.37 -0.30
N GLN A 404 26.10 33.68 -0.52
CA GLN A 404 24.88 34.34 -0.98
C GLN A 404 25.03 34.73 -2.45
N PHE A 405 24.12 34.25 -3.30
CA PHE A 405 23.96 34.72 -4.68
C PHE A 405 23.00 35.90 -4.70
N ILE A 406 23.37 36.99 -5.36
CA ILE A 406 22.62 38.25 -5.38
C ILE A 406 22.45 38.73 -6.82
N VAL A 407 21.22 39.06 -7.19
CA VAL A 407 20.86 39.72 -8.46
C VAL A 407 20.28 41.09 -8.12
N LYS A 408 20.98 42.17 -8.45
CA LYS A 408 20.48 43.55 -8.33
C LYS A 408 19.88 43.99 -9.66
N TYR A 409 18.77 44.69 -9.61
CA TYR A 409 18.06 45.15 -10.80
C TYR A 409 17.59 46.60 -10.68
N LYS A 410 17.39 47.23 -11.83
CA LYS A 410 16.79 48.55 -12.02
C LYS A 410 15.46 48.37 -12.74
N THR A 411 14.49 49.23 -12.44
CA THR A 411 13.21 49.23 -13.16
C THR A 411 12.80 50.67 -13.44
N SER A 412 12.21 50.89 -14.61
CA SER A 412 11.63 52.17 -15.03
C SER A 412 10.27 52.46 -14.38
N ALA A 413 9.65 51.46 -13.75
CA ALA A 413 8.41 51.63 -12.99
C ALA A 413 8.66 52.46 -11.73
N ASN A 414 8.28 53.74 -11.79
CA ASN A 414 8.53 54.73 -10.75
C ASN A 414 7.32 54.89 -9.79
N THR A 415 6.64 53.81 -9.43
CA THR A 415 5.52 53.87 -8.48
C THR A 415 5.57 52.75 -7.46
N THR A 416 5.24 53.11 -6.23
CA THR A 416 5.15 52.28 -5.02
C THR A 416 4.16 51.10 -5.13
N ASP A 417 3.47 50.94 -6.26
CA ASP A 417 2.29 50.08 -6.39
C ASP A 417 2.43 48.94 -7.42
N LYS A 418 3.55 48.88 -8.17
CA LYS A 418 3.80 47.76 -9.11
C LYS A 418 5.18 47.15 -8.87
N VAL A 419 5.18 45.96 -8.25
CA VAL A 419 6.40 45.15 -8.13
C VAL A 419 6.79 44.68 -9.54
N PRO A 420 8.02 44.93 -10.02
CA PRO A 420 8.45 44.42 -11.31
C PRO A 420 8.44 42.90 -11.28
N GLU A 421 7.90 42.28 -12.33
CA GLU A 421 7.90 40.84 -12.47
C GLU A 421 9.31 40.39 -12.89
N ILE A 422 10.14 40.06 -11.91
CA ILE A 422 11.50 39.54 -12.07
C ILE A 422 11.68 38.36 -11.13
N TYR A 423 12.31 37.29 -11.61
CA TYR A 423 12.72 36.16 -10.78
C TYR A 423 14.04 35.58 -11.29
N ALA A 424 14.71 34.78 -10.46
CA ALA A 424 15.97 34.15 -10.82
C ALA A 424 16.06 32.76 -10.21
N LEU A 425 16.70 31.86 -10.95
CA LEU A 425 16.98 30.50 -10.52
C LEU A 425 18.49 30.32 -10.36
N LEU A 426 18.89 29.74 -9.23
CA LEU A 426 20.22 29.17 -9.03
C LEU A 426 20.18 27.70 -9.42
N VAL A 427 20.92 27.31 -10.45
CA VAL A 427 21.14 25.91 -10.83
C VAL A 427 22.39 25.41 -10.11
N LEU A 428 22.22 24.37 -9.31
CA LEU A 428 23.27 23.68 -8.56
C LEU A 428 24.04 22.69 -9.45
N PRO A 429 25.25 22.23 -9.05
CA PRO A 429 26.07 21.33 -9.87
C PRO A 429 25.42 19.99 -10.25
N ASP A 430 24.46 19.52 -9.44
CA ASP A 430 23.68 18.29 -9.69
C ASP A 430 22.48 18.52 -10.64
N GLY A 431 22.28 19.76 -11.10
CA GLY A 431 21.18 20.16 -11.98
C GLY A 431 19.88 20.52 -11.26
N THR A 432 19.81 20.41 -9.93
CA THR A 432 18.68 20.92 -9.15
C THR A 432 18.66 22.45 -9.17
N THR A 433 17.48 23.04 -8.98
CA THR A 433 17.32 24.50 -9.05
C THR A 433 16.68 25.06 -7.79
N GLN A 434 17.21 26.17 -7.31
CA GLN A 434 16.66 26.93 -6.19
C GLN A 434 16.26 28.32 -6.66
N GLU A 435 15.06 28.77 -6.33
CA GLU A 435 14.64 30.13 -6.66
C GLU A 435 15.25 31.17 -5.69
N LEU A 436 15.71 32.30 -6.23
CA LEU A 436 16.16 33.43 -5.42
C LEU A 436 14.96 34.19 -4.85
N LYS A 437 15.01 34.50 -3.56
CA LYS A 437 14.01 35.27 -2.81
C LYS A 437 14.00 36.75 -3.23
N HIS A 438 12.82 37.33 -3.40
CA HIS A 438 12.67 38.72 -3.81
C HIS A 438 12.70 39.70 -2.63
N ASN A 439 13.68 40.60 -2.63
CA ASN A 439 13.73 41.77 -1.75
C ASN A 439 13.41 43.03 -2.57
N THR A 440 12.12 43.34 -2.68
CA THR A 440 11.59 44.49 -3.43
C THR A 440 12.10 45.83 -2.90
N LYS A 441 12.28 45.97 -1.58
CA LYS A 441 12.79 47.18 -0.93
C LYS A 441 14.21 47.53 -1.38
N ASN A 442 15.07 46.52 -1.48
CA ASN A 442 16.47 46.68 -1.87
C ASN A 442 16.69 46.47 -3.38
N LYS A 443 15.62 46.23 -4.16
CA LYS A 443 15.67 45.93 -5.59
C LYS A 443 16.66 44.81 -5.92
N MET A 444 16.55 43.70 -5.19
CA MET A 444 17.42 42.54 -5.39
C MET A 444 16.68 41.22 -5.22
N LEU A 445 17.17 40.18 -5.89
CA LEU A 445 16.88 38.78 -5.61
C LEU A 445 18.09 38.17 -4.92
N TYR A 446 17.88 37.24 -3.99
CA TYR A 446 18.98 36.58 -3.30
C TYR A 446 18.69 35.12 -2.95
N SER A 447 19.71 34.27 -2.95
CA SER A 447 19.64 32.93 -2.36
C SER A 447 20.83 32.72 -1.43
N ASN A 448 20.55 32.20 -0.23
CA ASN A 448 21.57 31.81 0.74
C ASN A 448 21.81 30.31 0.60
N VAL A 449 23.05 29.93 0.34
CA VAL A 449 23.48 28.54 0.30
C VAL A 449 24.44 28.32 1.47
N PRO A 450 24.02 27.60 2.54
CA PRO A 450 24.83 27.42 3.74
C PRO A 450 26.19 26.77 3.45
N TYR A 451 26.24 25.90 2.45
CA TYR A 451 27.45 25.22 2.02
C TYR A 451 27.43 24.97 0.52
N ILE A 452 28.43 25.46 -0.21
CA ILE A 452 28.66 25.15 -1.62
C ILE A 452 29.89 24.24 -1.76
N ASN A 453 29.81 23.29 -2.69
CA ASN A 453 30.94 22.46 -3.08
C ASN A 453 31.72 23.15 -4.23
N GLY A 454 32.97 22.73 -4.44
CA GLY A 454 33.68 23.10 -5.67
C GLY A 454 32.91 22.62 -6.90
N GLY A 455 32.70 23.50 -7.87
CA GLY A 455 31.85 23.20 -9.03
C GLY A 455 31.31 24.42 -9.75
N SER A 456 30.51 24.16 -10.80
CA SER A 456 29.88 25.18 -11.61
C SER A 456 28.43 25.43 -11.19
N TYR A 457 28.11 26.70 -10.98
CA TYR A 457 26.79 27.17 -10.59
C TYR A 457 26.29 28.15 -11.64
N VAL A 458 24.98 28.14 -11.91
CA VAL A 458 24.39 29.01 -12.95
C VAL A 458 23.24 29.79 -12.36
N VAL A 459 23.31 31.13 -12.42
CA VAL A 459 22.16 31.99 -12.11
C VAL A 459 21.48 32.35 -13.43
N LYS A 460 20.23 31.90 -13.61
CA LYS A 460 19.35 32.29 -14.72
C LYS A 460 18.40 33.37 -14.23
N VAL A 461 18.45 34.55 -14.82
CA VAL A 461 17.60 35.69 -14.45
C VAL A 461 16.57 35.93 -15.53
N TYR A 462 15.32 36.10 -15.13
CA TYR A 462 14.18 36.28 -16.02
C TYR A 462 13.47 37.58 -15.68
N HIS A 463 13.35 38.46 -16.68
CA HIS A 463 12.77 39.79 -16.49
C HIS A 463 12.09 40.28 -17.77
N TYR A 464 11.20 41.27 -17.63
CA TYR A 464 10.56 41.93 -18.77
C TYR A 464 11.32 43.18 -19.20
N THR A 465 10.91 43.74 -20.35
CA THR A 465 11.55 44.91 -20.98
C THR A 465 11.58 46.19 -20.12
N ASP A 466 10.78 46.25 -19.05
CA ASP A 466 10.75 47.38 -18.11
C ASP A 466 11.77 47.28 -16.96
N THR A 467 12.53 46.19 -16.94
CA THR A 467 13.49 45.82 -15.89
C THR A 467 14.85 45.53 -16.52
N GLU A 468 15.91 46.09 -15.95
CA GLU A 468 17.31 45.97 -16.39
C GLU A 468 18.13 45.33 -15.26
N ILE A 469 18.97 44.34 -15.58
CA ILE A 469 19.85 43.72 -14.60
C ILE A 469 21.06 44.63 -14.37
N ASP A 470 21.26 45.04 -13.11
CA ASP A 470 22.34 45.96 -12.74
C ASP A 470 23.63 45.19 -12.43
N ASN A 471 23.53 44.14 -11.62
CA ASN A 471 24.67 43.32 -11.25
C ASN A 471 24.24 41.94 -10.74
N VAL A 472 25.04 40.92 -11.02
CA VAL A 472 24.88 39.57 -10.45
C VAL A 472 26.20 39.15 -9.80
N THR A 473 26.18 38.93 -8.50
CA THR A 473 27.37 38.67 -7.68
C THR A 473 27.16 37.57 -6.66
N THR A 474 28.26 37.11 -6.09
CA THR A 474 28.29 36.25 -4.91
C THR A 474 29.02 36.97 -3.79
N GLU A 475 28.51 36.86 -2.57
CA GLU A 475 29.13 37.43 -1.36
C GLU A 475 29.12 36.38 -0.24
N ILE A 476 30.05 36.47 0.71
CA ILE A 476 29.97 35.67 1.94
C ILE A 476 28.91 36.35 2.81
N GLY A 477 27.80 35.66 3.06
CA GLY A 477 26.71 36.18 3.88
C GLY A 477 27.14 36.39 5.32
N ASP A 478 26.63 37.46 5.95
CA ASP A 478 26.69 37.59 7.40
C ASP A 478 25.99 36.38 8.03
N GLN A 479 26.61 35.77 9.05
CA GLN A 479 26.10 34.60 9.78
C GLN A 479 24.57 34.68 9.94
N CYS A 480 23.85 33.83 9.21
CA CYS A 480 22.46 33.60 9.52
C CYS A 480 22.43 32.85 10.85
N CYS A 481 21.92 33.52 11.88
CA CYS A 481 21.44 32.85 13.07
C CYS A 481 20.26 31.97 12.66
N ASP A 482 20.55 30.76 12.22
CA ASP A 482 19.77 29.57 12.53
C ASP A 482 20.82 28.50 12.82
N GLU A 483 21.13 28.34 14.11
CA GLU A 483 21.85 27.18 14.61
C GLU A 483 20.96 25.95 14.39
N ASP A 484 20.94 25.41 13.19
CA ASP A 484 20.67 23.98 13.06
C ASP A 484 21.88 23.27 13.65
N THR A 485 21.62 22.60 14.76
CA THR A 485 22.59 21.86 15.54
C THR A 485 23.23 20.80 14.64
N ILE A 486 24.44 21.07 14.13
CA ILE A 486 25.26 20.03 13.53
C ILE A 486 25.74 19.13 14.67
N ILE A 487 25.11 17.97 14.83
CA ILE A 487 25.68 16.90 15.64
C ILE A 487 26.81 16.28 14.83
N THR A 488 28.03 16.71 15.12
CA THR A 488 29.24 16.03 14.64
C THR A 488 29.41 14.74 15.44
N VAL A 489 29.22 13.58 14.80
CA VAL A 489 29.67 12.29 15.36
C VAL A 489 31.17 12.20 15.11
N THR A 490 31.97 12.34 16.16
CA THR A 490 33.35 11.82 16.18
C THR A 490 33.32 10.32 16.42
N GLU A 491 34.21 9.60 15.72
CA GLU A 491 34.43 8.14 15.76
C GLU A 491 34.31 7.48 17.14
#